data_AF-A0AA41RTK8-F1
#
_entry.id   AF-A0AA41RTK8-F1
#
_cell.length_a   1.000
_cell.length_b   1.000
_cell.length_c   1.000
_cell.angle_alpha   90.00
_cell.angle_beta   90.00
_cell.angle_gamma   90.00
#
_symmetry.space_group_name_H-M   'P 1'
#
loop_
_entity.id
_entity.type
_entity.pdbx_description
1 polymer ?
#
loop_
_entity_poly.entity_id
_entity_poly.type
_entity_poly.pdbx_seq_one_letter_code
_entity_poly.pdbx_strand_id
1 'polypeptide(L)'
;MSISQPELHVRKNVETLYDSLKHGDNETVSKLLAIDLEWWFHGPPNCQHMMRMLTGESLELEFKFEPINIAVIDDRVIVEGWEGNEAYWVHVWTVNVQDGLITQFREYFNTWITVKDMRISDSLWEIKQITKPTVWQSEPQEHLKRSLPGLVLPI
;
A
#
# COMPACT_ATOMS: atom_id res chain seq x y z
N MET A 1 11.57 10.69 12.83
CA MET A 1 10.74 10.10 13.89
C MET A 1 11.22 8.68 14.11
N SER A 2 11.39 8.23 15.35
CA SER A 2 11.72 6.83 15.66
C SER A 2 10.46 5.97 15.49
N ILE A 3 10.54 4.94 14.64
CA ILE A 3 9.45 3.99 14.41
C ILE A 3 9.19 3.20 15.71
N SER A 4 7.93 3.08 16.11
CA SER A 4 7.53 2.31 17.29
C SER A 4 7.63 0.79 17.07
N GLN A 5 7.73 -0.01 18.14
CA GLN A 5 7.80 -1.47 18.02
C GLN A 5 6.61 -2.11 17.27
N PRO A 6 5.35 -1.68 17.49
CA PRO A 6 4.21 -2.17 16.70
C PRO A 6 4.33 -1.84 15.21
N GLU A 7 4.75 -0.62 14.87
CA GLU A 7 4.96 -0.20 13.48
C GLU A 7 6.10 -1.00 12.81
N LEU A 8 7.15 -1.35 13.54
CA LEU A 8 8.22 -2.22 13.05
C LEU A 8 7.70 -3.63 12.75
N HIS A 9 6.78 -4.17 13.56
CA HIS A 9 6.18 -5.48 13.32
C HIS A 9 5.27 -5.47 12.09
N VAL A 10 4.39 -4.47 11.98
CA VAL A 10 3.49 -4.26 10.84
C VAL A 10 4.28 -4.12 9.53
N ARG A 11 5.34 -3.31 9.53
CA ARG A 11 6.26 -3.19 8.39
C ARG A 11 6.86 -4.53 7.98
N LYS A 12 7.39 -5.28 8.96
CA LYS A 12 8.08 -6.54 8.71
C LYS A 12 7.17 -7.59 8.08
N ASN A 13 5.90 -7.65 8.47
CA ASN A 13 4.96 -8.61 7.87
C ASN A 13 4.74 -8.31 6.38
N VAL A 14 4.65 -7.03 6.01
CA VAL A 14 4.50 -6.63 4.61
C VAL A 14 5.80 -6.81 3.83
N GLU A 15 6.98 -6.48 4.40
CA GLU A 15 8.27 -6.79 3.77
C GLU A 15 8.42 -8.30 3.51
N THR A 16 8.05 -9.13 4.50
CA THR A 16 8.05 -10.59 4.36
C THR A 16 7.08 -11.04 3.26
N LEU A 17 5.91 -10.41 3.13
CA LEU A 17 4.97 -10.71 2.04
C LEU A 17 5.63 -10.50 0.66
N TYR A 18 6.25 -9.34 0.41
CA TYR A 18 6.90 -9.07 -0.87
C TYR A 18 8.07 -10.03 -1.14
N ASP A 19 8.88 -10.34 -0.13
CA ASP A 19 9.97 -11.31 -0.25
C ASP A 19 9.44 -12.71 -0.59
N SER A 20 8.37 -13.16 0.08
CA SER A 20 7.76 -14.46 -0.20
C SER A 20 7.14 -14.52 -1.59
N LEU A 21 6.45 -13.46 -2.04
CA LEU A 21 5.91 -13.38 -3.40
C LEU A 21 7.02 -13.47 -4.46
N LYS A 22 8.15 -12.78 -4.24
CA LYS A 22 9.31 -12.82 -5.14
C LYS A 22 9.91 -14.22 -5.28
N HIS A 23 9.85 -15.04 -4.25
CA HIS A 23 10.40 -16.40 -4.23
C HIS A 23 9.35 -17.51 -4.47
N GLY A 24 8.08 -17.15 -4.69
CA GLY A 24 6.99 -18.13 -4.85
C GLY A 24 6.68 -18.93 -3.57
N ASP A 25 7.01 -18.39 -2.40
CA ASP A 25 6.73 -19.03 -1.11
C ASP A 25 5.27 -18.83 -0.69
N ASN A 26 4.39 -19.59 -1.34
CA ASN A 26 2.94 -19.54 -1.14
C ASN A 26 2.52 -19.92 0.29
N GLU A 27 3.32 -20.74 0.99
CA GLU A 27 3.05 -21.13 2.37
C GLU A 27 3.17 -19.92 3.30
N THR A 28 4.24 -19.14 3.17
CA THR A 28 4.42 -17.93 3.98
C THR A 28 3.42 -16.84 3.58
N VAL A 29 3.14 -16.66 2.28
CA VAL A 29 2.09 -15.73 1.82
C VAL A 29 0.74 -16.06 2.47
N SER A 30 0.32 -17.33 2.44
CA SER A 30 -0.95 -17.77 3.03
C SER A 30 -1.02 -17.54 4.54
N LYS A 31 0.10 -17.69 5.27
CA LYS A 31 0.16 -17.43 6.72
C LYS A 31 0.08 -15.94 7.09
N LEU A 32 0.41 -15.04 6.16
CA LEU A 32 0.39 -13.59 6.40
C LEU A 32 -0.97 -12.97 6.10
N LEU A 33 -1.78 -13.60 5.26
CA LEU A 33 -3.08 -13.07 4.83
C LEU A 33 -4.21 -13.64 5.69
N ALA A 34 -5.15 -12.77 6.06
CA ALA A 34 -6.41 -13.22 6.62
C ALA A 34 -7.22 -13.99 5.57
N ILE A 35 -7.97 -15.00 6.01
CA ILE A 35 -8.80 -15.82 5.11
C ILE A 35 -9.90 -15.02 4.41
N ASP A 36 -10.32 -13.93 5.04
CA ASP A 36 -11.36 -12.99 4.62
C ASP A 36 -10.77 -11.65 4.14
N LEU A 37 -9.55 -11.67 3.59
CA LEU A 37 -8.88 -10.50 3.03
C LEU A 37 -9.82 -9.65 2.16
N GLU A 38 -10.12 -8.43 2.61
CA GLU A 38 -10.90 -7.49 1.84
C GLU A 38 -10.01 -6.76 0.82
N TRP A 39 -10.47 -6.64 -0.43
CA TRP A 39 -9.66 -6.09 -1.51
C TRP A 39 -10.38 -5.02 -2.34
N TRP A 40 -9.63 -3.98 -2.72
CA TRP A 40 -10.05 -2.94 -3.65
C TRP A 40 -8.98 -2.65 -4.69
N PHE A 41 -9.45 -2.33 -5.90
CA PHE A 41 -8.60 -1.98 -7.03
C PHE A 41 -9.01 -0.64 -7.63
N HIS A 42 -8.01 0.17 -7.97
CA HIS A 42 -8.17 1.36 -8.77
C HIS A 42 -7.06 1.45 -9.82
N GLY A 43 -7.42 1.40 -11.10
CA GLY A 43 -6.46 1.47 -12.19
C GLY A 43 -7.04 0.94 -13.49
N PRO A 44 -6.20 0.76 -14.53
CA PRO A 44 -6.63 0.11 -15.77
C PRO A 44 -7.12 -1.32 -15.51
N PRO A 45 -8.22 -1.79 -16.13
CA PRO A 45 -8.81 -3.09 -15.83
C PRO A 45 -7.86 -4.30 -15.93
N ASN A 46 -6.84 -4.21 -16.78
CA ASN A 46 -5.88 -5.29 -17.02
C ASN A 46 -4.72 -5.31 -16.01
N CYS A 47 -4.66 -4.38 -15.05
CA CYS A 47 -3.54 -4.20 -14.13
C CYS A 47 -3.77 -4.80 -12.73
N GLN A 48 -4.71 -5.73 -12.56
CA GLN A 48 -4.99 -6.39 -11.26
C GLN A 48 -3.94 -7.47 -10.93
N HIS A 49 -2.66 -7.10 -11.00
CA HIS A 49 -1.54 -8.04 -10.99
C HIS A 49 -1.35 -8.70 -9.61
N MET A 50 -1.47 -7.95 -8.50
CA MET A 50 -1.29 -8.53 -7.17
C MET A 50 -2.41 -9.51 -6.85
N MET A 51 -3.66 -9.18 -7.18
CA MET A 51 -4.78 -10.10 -6.98
C MET A 51 -4.54 -11.43 -7.72
N ARG A 52 -4.16 -11.37 -9.01
CA ARG A 52 -3.85 -12.59 -9.78
C ARG A 52 -2.72 -13.39 -9.15
N MET A 53 -1.71 -12.72 -8.59
CA MET A 53 -0.62 -13.37 -7.88
C MET A 53 -1.10 -14.07 -6.61
N LEU A 54 -1.93 -13.41 -5.79
CA LEU A 54 -2.46 -13.96 -4.54
C LEU A 54 -3.45 -15.11 -4.76
N THR A 55 -4.14 -15.15 -5.90
CA THR A 55 -5.12 -16.19 -6.25
C THR A 55 -4.52 -17.33 -7.09
N GLY A 56 -3.25 -17.19 -7.51
CA GLY A 56 -2.59 -18.15 -8.39
C GLY A 56 -3.04 -18.09 -9.86
N GLU A 57 -3.75 -17.02 -10.25
CA GLU A 57 -4.10 -16.75 -11.65
C GLU A 57 -2.93 -16.15 -12.46
N SER A 58 -1.90 -15.63 -11.78
CA SER A 58 -0.72 -15.04 -12.42
C SER A 58 0.18 -16.10 -13.06
N LEU A 59 0.69 -15.80 -14.25
CA LEU A 59 1.85 -16.51 -14.78
C LEU A 59 3.14 -15.97 -14.11
N GLU A 60 4.16 -16.81 -13.92
CA GLU A 60 5.41 -16.46 -13.20
C GLU A 60 6.18 -15.25 -13.78
N LEU A 61 5.84 -14.81 -15.01
CA LEU A 61 6.52 -13.73 -15.74
C LEU A 61 5.64 -12.48 -15.93
N GLU A 62 4.47 -12.38 -15.31
CA GLU A 62 3.48 -11.36 -15.68
C GLU A 62 3.74 -9.98 -15.10
N PHE A 63 4.15 -9.87 -13.83
CA PHE A 63 4.43 -8.59 -13.17
C PHE A 63 5.35 -8.77 -11.95
N LYS A 64 6.37 -7.92 -11.80
CA LYS A 64 7.29 -7.91 -10.65
C LYS A 64 7.03 -6.70 -9.78
N PHE A 65 6.63 -6.98 -8.54
CA PHE A 65 6.50 -5.95 -7.52
C PHE A 65 7.83 -5.75 -6.80
N GLU A 66 8.58 -4.71 -7.19
CA GLU A 66 9.79 -4.25 -6.50
C GLU A 66 9.51 -2.94 -5.74
N PRO A 67 9.32 -2.99 -4.41
CA PRO A 67 9.12 -1.79 -3.60
C PRO A 67 10.28 -0.79 -3.73
N ILE A 68 9.96 0.48 -3.98
CA ILE A 68 10.92 1.59 -3.91
C ILE A 68 10.81 2.36 -2.60
N ASN A 69 9.61 2.43 -2.03
CA ASN A 69 9.32 3.16 -0.80
C ASN A 69 8.30 2.37 0.02
N ILE A 70 8.56 2.27 1.32
CA ILE A 70 7.70 1.60 2.29
C ILE A 70 7.54 2.54 3.48
N ALA A 71 6.31 3.01 3.66
CA ALA A 71 5.91 3.86 4.77
C ALA A 71 4.89 3.14 5.65
N VAL A 72 5.00 3.33 6.96
CA VAL A 72 4.07 2.80 7.94
C VAL A 72 3.31 3.97 8.53
N ILE A 73 1.98 3.85 8.60
CA ILE A 73 1.12 4.84 9.24
C ILE A 73 0.08 4.08 10.04
N ASP A 74 0.20 4.15 11.37
CA ASP A 74 -0.63 3.39 12.31
C ASP A 74 -0.57 1.87 12.00
N ASP A 75 -1.70 1.27 11.63
CA ASP A 75 -1.85 -0.15 11.26
C ASP A 75 -1.72 -0.41 9.75
N ARG A 76 -1.39 0.63 8.97
CA ARG A 76 -1.28 0.56 7.51
C ARG A 76 0.17 0.61 7.04
N VAL A 77 0.46 -0.18 6.02
CA VAL A 77 1.72 -0.09 5.27
C VAL A 77 1.41 0.34 3.85
N ILE A 78 2.00 1.46 3.46
CA ILE A 78 1.94 1.99 2.11
C ILE A 78 3.23 1.58 1.42
N VAL A 79 3.09 0.88 0.30
CA VAL A 79 4.21 0.42 -0.51
C VAL A 79 4.05 0.98 -1.91
N GLU A 80 5.08 1.66 -2.36
CA GLU A 80 5.12 2.33 -3.65
C GLU A 80 6.21 1.70 -4.51
N GLY A 81 5.96 1.59 -5.82
CA GLY A 81 6.90 1.03 -6.76
C GLY A 81 6.60 1.33 -8.21
N TRP A 82 7.51 0.85 -9.05
CA TRP A 82 7.45 0.97 -10.49
C TRP A 82 7.75 -0.38 -11.10
N GLU A 83 7.06 -0.72 -12.19
CA GLU A 83 7.53 -1.78 -13.08
C GLU A 83 7.92 -1.17 -14.43
N GLY A 84 9.23 -1.25 -14.72
CA GLY A 84 9.83 -0.59 -15.87
C GLY A 84 9.52 0.92 -15.87
N ASN A 85 9.24 1.46 -17.07
CA ASN A 85 8.88 2.86 -17.26
C ASN A 85 7.37 3.06 -17.47
N GLU A 86 6.56 1.99 -17.36
CA GLU A 86 5.19 1.97 -17.88
C GLU A 86 4.11 1.92 -16.80
N ALA A 87 4.40 1.25 -15.67
CA ALA A 87 3.43 1.05 -14.60
C ALA A 87 3.93 1.65 -13.29
N TYR A 88 3.17 2.61 -12.78
CA TYR A 88 3.26 3.08 -11.41
C TYR A 88 2.28 2.29 -10.55
N TRP A 89 2.67 1.92 -9.33
CA TRP A 89 1.76 1.27 -8.40
C TRP A 89 1.95 1.72 -6.96
N VAL A 90 0.85 1.78 -6.21
CA VAL A 90 0.81 1.95 -4.76
C VAL A 90 -0.10 0.90 -4.18
N HIS A 91 0.40 0.17 -3.18
CA HIS A 91 -0.34 -0.77 -2.39
C HIS A 91 -0.53 -0.22 -0.98
N VAL A 92 -1.74 -0.36 -0.44
CA VAL A 92 -2.03 -0.04 0.96
C VAL A 92 -2.53 -1.31 1.63
N TRP A 93 -1.72 -1.82 2.54
CA TRP A 93 -2.00 -3.01 3.34
C TRP A 93 -2.43 -2.58 4.74
N THR A 94 -3.49 -3.18 5.27
CA THR A 94 -3.87 -3.01 6.69
C THR A 94 -3.54 -4.28 7.44
N VAL A 95 -2.78 -4.16 8.51
CA VAL A 95 -2.28 -5.27 9.32
C VAL A 95 -2.92 -5.19 10.69
N ASN A 96 -3.62 -6.25 11.09
CA ASN A 96 -4.13 -6.33 12.45
C ASN A 96 -2.96 -6.46 13.43
N VAL A 97 -2.85 -5.50 14.35
CA VAL A 97 -1.73 -5.41 15.31
C VAL A 97 -1.74 -6.55 16.34
N GLN A 98 -2.87 -7.24 16.53
CA GLN A 98 -3.01 -8.30 17.55
C GLN A 98 -2.48 -9.65 17.07
N ASP A 99 -2.79 -10.03 15.84
CA ASP A 99 -2.40 -11.32 15.25
C ASP A 99 -1.36 -11.19 14.12
N GLY A 100 -1.09 -9.97 13.64
CA GLY A 100 -0.15 -9.69 12.58
C GLY A 100 -0.67 -10.00 11.18
N LEU A 101 -1.94 -10.39 11.03
CA LEU A 101 -2.53 -10.77 9.74
C LEU A 101 -2.89 -9.53 8.92
N ILE A 102 -2.68 -9.65 7.61
CA ILE A 102 -3.10 -8.66 6.64
C ILE A 102 -4.59 -8.88 6.37
N THR A 103 -5.41 -7.90 6.71
CA THR A 103 -6.88 -7.98 6.66
C THR A 103 -7.48 -7.21 5.50
N GLN A 104 -6.78 -6.18 5.02
CA GLN A 104 -7.23 -5.36 3.89
C GLN A 104 -6.10 -5.05 2.92
N PHE A 105 -6.41 -5.04 1.64
CA PHE A 105 -5.51 -4.67 0.56
C PHE A 105 -6.16 -3.69 -0.41
N ARG A 106 -5.50 -2.56 -0.69
CA ARG A 106 -5.91 -1.62 -1.74
C ARG A 106 -4.79 -1.44 -2.75
N GLU A 107 -5.11 -1.67 -4.02
CA GLU A 107 -4.17 -1.56 -5.13
C GLU A 107 -4.52 -0.35 -6.00
N TYR A 108 -3.53 0.52 -6.23
CA TYR A 108 -3.66 1.70 -7.07
C TYR A 108 -2.62 1.65 -8.18
N PHE A 109 -3.06 1.47 -9.42
CA PHE A 109 -2.21 1.54 -10.60
C PHE A 109 -2.35 2.88 -11.30
N ASN A 110 -1.20 3.42 -11.74
CA ASN A 110 -1.13 4.67 -12.49
C ASN A 110 -1.94 5.81 -11.85
N THR A 111 -1.88 5.91 -10.52
CA THR A 111 -2.66 6.86 -9.71
C THR A 111 -1.83 7.40 -8.57
N TRP A 112 -1.66 8.72 -8.49
CA TRP A 112 -0.97 9.38 -7.37
C TRP A 112 -1.83 9.33 -6.11
N ILE A 113 -1.21 8.99 -4.99
CA ILE A 113 -1.89 8.86 -3.70
C ILE A 113 -1.37 9.94 -2.76
N THR A 114 -2.29 10.61 -2.07
CA THR A 114 -1.99 11.52 -0.96
C THR A 114 -2.74 11.04 0.27
N VAL A 115 -2.03 10.76 1.35
CA VAL A 115 -2.65 10.33 2.61
C VAL A 115 -2.74 11.52 3.54
N LYS A 116 -3.96 11.80 4.02
CA LYS A 116 -4.24 12.87 4.96
C LYS A 116 -4.78 12.29 6.26
N ASP A 117 -4.22 12.78 7.38
CA ASP A 117 -4.74 12.48 8.70
C ASP A 117 -6.01 13.28 8.92
N MET A 118 -7.16 12.61 8.86
CA MET A 118 -8.47 13.22 9.00
C MET A 118 -9.02 13.13 10.42
N ARG A 119 -8.29 12.50 11.36
CA ARG A 119 -8.71 12.37 12.76
C ARG A 119 -9.06 13.74 13.34
N ILE A 120 -10.18 13.81 14.03
CA ILE A 120 -10.65 15.06 14.66
C ILE A 120 -9.74 15.32 15.85
N SER A 121 -9.02 16.44 15.85
CA SER A 121 -8.40 16.93 17.08
C SER A 121 -9.50 17.35 18.04
N ASP A 122 -9.46 16.91 19.31
CA ASP A 122 -10.42 17.27 20.36
C ASP A 122 -10.58 18.79 20.59
N SER A 123 -9.77 19.62 19.93
CA SER A 123 -9.89 21.08 19.85
C SER A 123 -11.09 21.52 18.98
N LEU A 124 -12.29 21.35 19.52
CA LEU A 124 -13.61 21.59 18.93
C LEU A 124 -13.96 23.04 18.50
N TRP A 125 -13.00 23.97 18.32
CA TRP A 125 -13.36 25.39 18.15
C TRP A 125 -12.43 26.31 17.36
N GLU A 126 -11.38 25.82 16.70
CA GLU A 126 -10.66 26.68 15.72
C GLU A 126 -11.15 26.43 14.29
N ILE A 127 -12.18 27.20 13.92
CA ILE A 127 -12.56 27.51 12.53
C ILE A 127 -11.47 28.41 11.93
N LYS A 128 -10.25 27.89 11.85
CA LYS A 128 -9.27 28.28 10.85
C LYS A 128 -9.16 27.07 9.93
N GLN A 129 -8.98 27.29 8.64
CA GLN A 129 -8.80 26.21 7.67
C GLN A 129 -7.52 25.42 7.99
N ILE A 130 -7.59 24.53 8.99
CA ILE A 130 -6.53 23.59 9.33
C ILE A 130 -6.53 22.61 8.16
N THR A 131 -5.65 22.87 7.19
CA THR A 131 -5.28 21.89 6.20
C THR A 131 -4.82 20.66 6.97
N LYS A 132 -5.67 19.62 6.99
CA LYS A 132 -5.37 18.33 7.61
C LYS A 132 -4.00 17.86 7.10
N PRO A 133 -3.07 17.45 7.99
CA PRO A 133 -1.69 17.23 7.60
C PRO A 133 -1.61 16.06 6.61
N THR A 134 -0.84 16.27 5.55
CA THR A 134 -0.41 15.18 4.68
C THR A 134 0.64 14.39 5.44
N VAL A 135 0.37 13.11 5.69
CA VAL A 135 1.26 12.21 6.42
C VAL A 135 2.12 11.37 5.48
N TRP A 136 1.67 11.20 4.24
CA TRP A 136 2.43 10.56 3.17
C TRP A 136 1.88 11.00 1.81
N GLN A 137 2.72 11.03 0.79
CA GLN A 137 2.32 11.25 -0.58
C GLN A 137 3.24 10.48 -1.52
N SER A 138 2.69 10.06 -2.66
CA SER A 138 3.45 9.49 -3.77
C SER A 138 4.63 10.38 -4.17
N GLU A 139 5.74 9.75 -4.53
CA GLU A 139 6.92 10.43 -5.07
C GLU A 139 6.90 10.35 -6.60
N PRO A 140 6.50 11.42 -7.30
CA PRO A 140 6.51 11.41 -8.75
C PRO A 140 7.96 11.36 -9.25
N GLN A 141 8.27 10.38 -10.10
CA GLN A 141 9.54 10.41 -10.82
C GLN A 141 9.51 11.56 -11.84
N GLU A 142 10.49 12.45 -11.77
CA GLU A 142 10.64 13.62 -12.64
C GLU A 142 10.66 13.27 -14.14
N HIS A 143 10.93 12.01 -14.47
CA HIS A 143 11.08 11.51 -15.84
C HIS A 143 9.76 11.12 -16.52
N LEU A 144 8.64 11.02 -15.78
CA LEU A 144 7.36 10.70 -16.40
C LEU A 144 6.79 11.91 -17.15
N LYS A 145 6.80 11.80 -18.48
CA LYS A 145 6.11 12.73 -19.39
C LYS A 145 4.60 12.49 -19.46
N ARG A 146 3.95 12.04 -18.37
CA ARG A 146 2.50 11.85 -18.30
C ARG A 146 1.93 12.27 -16.94
N SER A 147 0.74 12.84 -16.97
CA SER A 147 -0.04 13.12 -15.77
C SER A 147 -0.83 11.88 -15.37
N LEU A 148 -0.87 11.58 -14.07
CA LEU A 148 -1.70 10.53 -13.49
C LEU A 148 -2.83 11.17 -12.66
N PRO A 149 -4.01 10.55 -12.57
CA PRO A 149 -5.03 10.97 -11.62
C PRO A 149 -4.49 10.96 -10.19
N GLY A 150 -4.93 11.92 -9.37
CA GLY A 150 -4.61 11.99 -7.96
C GLY A 150 -5.80 11.58 -7.09
N LEU A 151 -5.56 10.79 -6.06
CA LEU A 151 -6.57 10.34 -5.10
C LEU A 151 -6.09 10.61 -3.68
N VAL A 152 -7.01 11.11 -2.84
CA VAL A 152 -6.74 11.37 -1.42
C VAL A 152 -7.30 10.23 -0.58
N LEU A 153 -6.44 9.60 0.21
CA LEU A 153 -6.84 8.59 1.18
C LEU A 153 -6.93 9.21 2.57
N PRO A 154 -8.10 9.17 3.22
CA PRO A 154 -8.22 9.53 4.62
C PRO A 154 -7.73 8.37 5.48
N ILE A 155 -6.96 8.71 6.50
CA ILE A 155 -6.71 7.86 7.67
C ILE A 155 -7.29 8.51 8.92
#